data_AF-A0A562UCZ4-F1
#
_entry.id   AF-A0A562UCZ4-F1
#
_cell.length_a   1.000
_cell.length_b   1.000
_cell.length_c   1.000
_cell.angle_alpha   90.00
_cell.angle_beta   90.00
_cell.angle_gamma   90.00
#
_symmetry.space_group_name_H-M   'P 1'
#
loop_
_entity.id
_entity.type
_entity.pdbx_description
1 polymer ?
#
loop_
_entity_poly.entity_id
_entity_poly.type
_entity_poly.pdbx_seq_one_letter_code
_entity_poly.pdbx_strand_id
1 'polypeptide(L)' 'MGLLRFIVVGVAVGYGINYITKKGPNGRSILDDVTEKAPEWFDQAKKFAEETIEQVKQTIQPETRY' A
#
# COMPACT_ATOMS: atom_id res chain seq x y z
N MET A 1 12.91 -15.24 -7.93
CA MET A 1 11.58 -14.74 -8.33
C MET A 1 11.11 -13.54 -7.47
N GLY A 2 11.94 -12.53 -7.20
CA GLY A 2 11.60 -11.47 -6.21
C GLY A 2 11.51 -10.07 -6.82
N LEU A 3 12.54 -9.65 -7.53
CA LEU A 3 12.71 -8.26 -7.93
C LEU A 3 11.65 -7.74 -8.91
N LEU A 4 11.27 -8.53 -9.91
CA LEU A 4 10.29 -8.13 -10.95
C LEU A 4 8.91 -7.78 -10.36
N ARG A 5 8.41 -8.53 -9.37
CA ARG A 5 7.11 -8.23 -8.73
C ARG A 5 7.17 -6.92 -7.94
N PHE A 6 8.27 -6.63 -7.26
CA PHE A 6 8.45 -5.36 -6.56
C PHE A 6 8.55 -4.18 -7.53
N ILE A 7 9.19 -4.38 -8.69
CA ILE A 7 9.23 -3.37 -9.76
C ILE A 7 7.82 -3.12 -10.31
N VAL A 8 7.03 -4.15 -10.60
CA VAL A 8 5.64 -3.99 -11.08
C VAL A 8 4.77 -3.26 -10.06
N VAL A 9 4.89 -3.61 -8.77
CA VAL A 9 4.19 -2.91 -7.69
C VAL A 9 4.64 -1.45 -7.59
N GLY A 10 5.95 -1.18 -7.66
CA GLY A 10 6.49 0.17 -7.65
C GLY A 10 5.98 1.03 -8.81
N VAL A 11 5.90 0.46 -10.02
CA VAL A 11 5.34 1.14 -11.20
C VAL A 11 3.86 1.41 -11.02
N ALA A 12 3.08 0.43 -10.54
CA ALA A 12 1.64 0.60 -10.32
C ALA A 12 1.33 1.69 -9.28
N VAL A 13 2.09 1.72 -8.17
CA VAL A 13 1.96 2.76 -7.13
C VAL A 13 2.36 4.12 -7.70
N GLY A 14 3.48 4.21 -8.42
CA GLY A 14 3.93 5.46 -9.03
C GLY A 14 2.93 6.04 -10.05
N TYR A 15 2.36 5.18 -10.90
CA TYR A 15 1.30 5.58 -11.84
C TYR A 15 0.00 5.95 -11.14
N GLY A 16 -0.38 5.19 -10.11
CA GLY A 16 -1.55 5.46 -9.29
C GLY A 16 -1.46 6.83 -8.62
N ILE A 17 -0.32 7.13 -7.99
CA ILE A 17 -0.03 8.44 -7.39
C ILE A 17 -0.07 9.53 -8.45
N ASN A 18 0.57 9.36 -9.60
CA ASN A 18 0.53 10.35 -10.67
C ASN A 18 -0.91 10.64 -11.13
N TYR A 19 -1.74 9.60 -11.23
CA TYR A 19 -3.13 9.69 -11.66
C TYR A 19 -4.01 10.42 -10.64
N ILE A 20 -3.93 10.08 -9.35
CA ILE A 20 -4.72 10.72 -8.28
C ILE A 20 -4.25 12.13 -7.95
N THR A 21 -2.96 12.43 -8.17
CA THR A 21 -2.38 13.77 -7.95
C THR A 21 -2.64 14.69 -9.14
N LYS A 22 -3.01 14.16 -10.30
CA LYS A 22 -3.32 14.95 -11.50
C LYS A 22 -4.57 15.79 -11.21
N LYS A 23 -4.41 17.12 -11.24
CA LYS A 23 -5.52 18.06 -11.01
C LYS A 23 -6.67 17.80 -11.98
N GLY A 24 -7.86 17.61 -11.43
CA GLY A 24 -9.09 17.52 -12.21
C GLY A 24 -9.57 18.88 -12.72
N PRO A 25 -10.60 18.93 -13.57
CA PRO A 25 -11.16 20.17 -14.13
C PRO A 25 -11.66 21.18 -13.09
N ASN A 26 -11.83 20.76 -11.83
CA ASN A 26 -12.27 21.59 -10.71
C ASN A 26 -11.10 22.21 -9.90
N GLY A 27 -9.84 22.05 -10.36
CA GLY A 27 -8.65 22.62 -9.71
C GLY A 27 -8.19 21.92 -8.41
N ARG A 28 -9.02 21.02 -7.85
CA ARG A 28 -8.70 20.11 -6.75
C ARG A 28 -8.24 18.75 -7.28
N SER A 29 -7.24 18.15 -6.64
CA SER A 29 -6.82 16.78 -6.96
C SER A 29 -7.67 15.79 -6.18
N ILE A 30 -7.91 14.60 -6.74
CA ILE A 30 -8.55 13.49 -6.01
C ILE A 30 -7.76 13.18 -4.72
N LEU A 31 -6.46 13.46 -4.76
CA LEU A 31 -5.58 13.46 -3.60
C LEU A 31 -6.08 14.30 -2.42
N ASP A 32 -6.70 15.48 -2.63
CA ASP A 32 -7.20 16.35 -1.53
C ASP A 32 -8.49 15.78 -0.90
N ASP A 33 -9.42 15.28 -1.71
CA ASP A 33 -10.65 14.62 -1.22
C ASP A 33 -10.31 13.29 -0.52
N VAL A 34 -9.18 12.67 -0.90
CA VAL A 34 -8.59 11.53 -0.23
C VAL A 34 -7.93 12.02 1.07
N THR A 35 -6.94 12.89 1.05
CA THR A 35 -6.25 13.34 2.28
C THR A 35 -7.17 13.94 3.35
N GLU A 36 -8.30 14.58 2.99
CA GLU A 36 -9.32 15.06 3.95
C GLU A 36 -10.01 13.96 4.76
N LYS A 37 -10.13 12.74 4.22
CA LYS A 37 -10.68 11.57 4.93
C LYS A 37 -9.57 10.55 5.29
N ALA A 38 -8.29 10.90 5.09
CA ALA A 38 -7.17 9.94 5.10
C ALA A 38 -6.65 9.33 6.39
N PRO A 39 -6.88 9.85 7.61
CA PRO A 39 -6.32 9.20 8.77
C PRO A 39 -6.86 7.76 8.93
N GLU A 40 -8.15 7.54 8.65
CA GLU A 40 -8.77 6.23 8.85
C GLU A 40 -8.25 5.14 7.90
N TRP A 41 -7.97 5.46 6.63
CA TRP A 41 -7.48 4.44 5.69
C TRP A 41 -6.01 4.13 5.90
N PHE A 42 -5.26 5.11 6.42
CA PHE A 42 -3.89 4.87 6.83
C PHE A 42 -3.85 3.89 8.00
N ASP A 43 -4.74 4.06 8.99
CA ASP A 43 -4.90 3.11 10.09
C ASP A 43 -5.36 1.72 9.62
N GLN A 44 -6.30 1.63 8.68
CA GLN A 44 -6.74 0.36 8.11
C GLN A 44 -5.63 -0.35 7.31
N ALA A 45 -4.91 0.40 6.47
CA ALA A 45 -3.78 -0.13 5.70
C ALA A 45 -2.65 -0.61 6.63
N LYS A 46 -2.39 0.12 7.71
CA LYS A 46 -1.40 -0.27 8.73
C LYS A 46 -1.79 -1.56 9.42
N LYS A 47 -3.04 -1.69 9.90
CA LYS A 47 -3.54 -2.94 10.52
C LYS A 47 -3.44 -4.12 9.56
N PHE A 48 -3.86 -3.94 8.31
CA PHE A 48 -3.79 -5.00 7.30
C PHE A 48 -2.34 -5.44 7.02
N ALA A 49 -1.42 -4.47 6.96
CA ALA A 49 0.01 -4.76 6.80
C ALA A 49 0.57 -5.49 8.02
N GLU A 50 0.24 -5.07 9.24
CA GLU A 50 0.64 -5.75 10.49
C GLU A 50 0.12 -7.19 10.52
N GLU A 51 -1.17 -7.43 10.25
CA GLU A 51 -1.76 -8.77 10.19
C GLU A 51 -1.10 -9.64 9.12
N THR A 52 -0.83 -9.09 7.94
CA THR A 52 -0.17 -9.83 6.86
C THR A 52 1.27 -10.18 7.25
N ILE A 53 2.00 -9.25 7.86
CA ILE A 53 3.37 -9.48 8.34
C ILE A 53 3.37 -10.52 9.46
N GLU A 54 2.42 -10.47 10.39
CA GLU A 54 2.29 -11.45 11.47
C GLU A 54 1.95 -12.85 10.94
N GLN A 55 1.00 -12.98 10.01
CA GLN A 55 0.66 -14.25 9.37
C GLN A 55 1.85 -14.83 8.60
N VAL A 56 2.59 -13.99 7.86
CA VAL A 56 3.81 -14.41 7.15
C VAL A 56 4.88 -14.84 8.16
N LYS A 57 5.10 -14.09 9.24
CA LYS A 57 6.05 -14.46 10.30
C LYS A 57 5.68 -15.78 10.97
N GLN A 58 4.39 -16.04 11.21
CA GLN A 58 3.91 -17.32 11.78
C GLN A 58 4.06 -18.47 10.79
N THR A 59 3.82 -18.23 9.50
CA THR A 59 3.95 -19.24 8.44
C THR A 59 5.41 -19.58 8.14
N ILE A 60 6.35 -18.65 8.34
CA ILE A 60 7.79 -18.86 8.14
C ILE A 60 8.47 -19.47 9.39
N GLN A 61 7.88 -19.34 10.58
CA GLN A 61 8.46 -19.86 11.84
C GLN A 61 8.12 -21.31 12.28
N PRO A 62 7.45 -22.22 11.53
CA PRO A 62 7.15 -23.56 12.05
C PRO A 62 8.30 -24.58 11.96
N GLU A 63 9.47 -24.30 11.37
CA GLU A 63 10.51 -25.33 11.18
C GLU A 63 11.96 -24.84 11.34
N THR A 64 12.31 -24.34 12.51
CA THR A 64 13.68 -24.46 13.03
C THR A 64 13.63 -25.10 14.41
N ARG A 65 13.16 -26.34 14.44
CA ARG A 65 13.37 -27.24 15.57
C ARG A 65 14.03 -28.49 15.00
N TYR A 66 15.36 -28.53 15.05
CA TYR A 66 16.23 -29.66 15.39
C TYR A 66 17.68 -29.18 15.34
#